data_AF-A0A3S1A5W6-F1
#
_entry.id   AF-A0A3S1A5W6-F1
#
_cell.length_a   1.000
_cell.length_b   1.000
_cell.length_c   1.000
_cell.angle_alpha   90.00
_cell.angle_beta   90.00
_cell.angle_gamma   90.00
#
_symmetry.space_group_name_H-M   'P 1'
#
loop_
_entity.id
_entity.type
_entity.pdbx_description
1 polymer ?
#
loop_
_entity_poly.entity_id
_entity_poly.type
_entity_poly.pdbx_seq_one_letter_code
_entity_poly.pdbx_strand_id
1 'polypeptide(L)' 'MTYIVKSGDTLSTIAQSVYRNHNMWSVIYDANIHIIGGNPDRITPGMKLHIPEITIPVFW' A
#
# COMPACT_ATOMS: atom_id res chain seq x y z
N MET A 1 -5.34 4.74 -7.88
CA MET A 1 -3.98 5.14 -8.33
C MET A 1 -3.12 3.88 -8.46
N THR A 2 -2.05 3.87 -9.26
CA THR A 2 -1.07 2.76 -9.30
C THR A 2 0.26 3.23 -8.71
N TYR A 3 0.81 2.49 -7.76
CA TYR A 3 2.12 2.72 -7.17
C TYR A 3 3.13 1.68 -7.68
N ILE A 4 4.35 2.11 -8.00
CA ILE A 4 5.45 1.20 -8.37
C ILE A 4 6.40 1.11 -7.19
N VAL A 5 6.49 -0.09 -6.60
CA VAL A 5 7.34 -0.38 -5.44
C VAL A 5 8.80 -0.03 -5.75
N LYS A 6 9.47 0.64 -4.83
CA LYS A 6 10.88 1.02 -4.91
C LYS A 6 11.71 0.18 -3.95
N SER A 7 13.03 0.20 -4.14
CA SER A 7 13.96 -0.46 -3.22
C SER A 7 13.83 0.14 -1.82
N GLY A 8 13.63 -0.72 -0.82
CA GLY A 8 13.46 -0.33 0.59
C GLY A 8 12.02 -0.01 1.01
N ASP A 9 11.05 -0.07 0.09
CA ASP A 9 9.64 0.09 0.46
C ASP A 9 9.12 -1.11 1.25
N THR A 10 8.21 -0.82 2.17
CA THR A 10 7.29 -1.78 2.79
C THR A 10 5.85 -1.29 2.56
N LEU A 11 4.85 -2.16 2.73
CA LEU A 11 3.45 -1.72 2.63
C LEU A 11 3.13 -0.58 3.60
N SER A 12 3.75 -0.59 4.78
CA SER A 12 3.60 0.45 5.80
C SER A 12 4.25 1.78 5.40
N THR A 13 5.43 1.78 4.79
CA THR A 13 6.06 3.04 4.31
C THR A 13 5.29 3.61 3.13
N ILE A 14 4.77 2.76 2.25
CA ILE A 14 3.90 3.18 1.15
C ILE A 14 2.61 3.79 1.72
N ALA A 15 1.94 3.12 2.66
CA ALA A 15 0.74 3.62 3.33
C ALA A 15 0.97 4.97 4.02
N GLN A 16 2.11 5.16 4.69
CA GLN A 16 2.49 6.45 5.25
C GLN A 16 2.64 7.54 4.18
N SER A 17 3.17 7.18 3.01
CA SER A 17 3.36 8.13 1.90
C SER A 17 2.04 8.50 1.22
N VAL A 18 1.13 7.55 1.02
CA VAL A 18 -0.10 7.76 0.25
C VAL A 18 -1.27 8.20 1.12
N TYR A 19 -1.42 7.64 2.32
CA TYR A 19 -2.53 7.90 3.24
C TYR A 19 -2.15 8.75 4.45
N ARG A 20 -0.87 9.12 4.58
CA ARG A 20 -0.33 9.77 5.80
C ARG A 20 -0.51 8.92 7.07
N ASN A 21 -0.74 7.62 6.90
CA ASN A 21 -0.95 6.69 8.01
C ASN A 21 -0.37 5.31 7.67
N HIS A 22 0.76 4.95 8.28
CA HIS A 22 1.40 3.64 8.09
C HIS A 22 0.52 2.46 8.49
N ASN A 23 -0.44 2.65 9.41
CA ASN A 23 -1.34 1.57 9.84
C ASN A 23 -2.35 1.16 8.75
N MET A 24 -2.44 1.92 7.66
CA MET A 24 -3.30 1.60 6.51
C MET A 24 -2.63 0.68 5.49
N TRP A 25 -1.52 0.03 5.85
CA TRP A 25 -0.85 -0.95 5.00
C TRP A 25 -1.77 -2.12 4.61
N SER A 26 -2.68 -2.53 5.49
CA SER A 26 -3.63 -3.62 5.23
C SER A 26 -4.58 -3.30 4.08
N VAL A 27 -5.02 -2.03 3.96
CA VAL A 27 -5.86 -1.58 2.84
C VAL A 27 -5.14 -1.76 1.49
N ILE A 28 -3.82 -1.51 1.47
CA ILE A 28 -3.01 -1.76 0.27
C ILE A 28 -2.88 -3.27 0.03
N TYR A 29 -2.62 -4.06 1.07
CA TYR A 29 -2.49 -5.50 0.95
C TYR A 29 -3.77 -6.16 0.40
N ASP A 30 -4.92 -5.86 1.01
CA ASP A 30 -6.20 -6.46 0.65
C ASP A 30 -6.57 -6.19 -0.82
N ALA A 31 -6.30 -4.97 -1.30
CA ALA A 31 -6.51 -4.60 -2.70
C ALA A 31 -5.57 -5.33 -3.68
N ASN A 32 -4.45 -5.88 -3.20
CA ASN A 32 -3.39 -6.49 -4.02
C ASN A 32 -3.08 -7.93 -3.64
N ILE A 33 -3.92 -8.60 -2.83
CA ILE A 33 -3.66 -9.97 -2.37
C ILE A 33 -3.49 -10.96 -3.52
N HIS A 34 -4.18 -10.72 -4.64
CA HIS A 34 -4.07 -11.51 -5.87
C HIS A 34 -2.70 -11.38 -6.56
N ILE A 35 -1.93 -10.33 -6.27
CA ILE A 35 -0.58 -10.08 -6.79
C ILE A 35 0.48 -10.50 -5.77
N ILE A 36 0.29 -10.11 -4.51
CA ILE A 36 1.27 -10.31 -3.43
C ILE A 36 1.25 -11.77 -2.92
N GLY A 37 0.10 -12.43 -3.01
CA GLY A 37 -0.12 -13.74 -2.42
C GLY A 37 -0.31 -13.67 -0.90
N GLY A 38 -0.23 -14.82 -0.24
CA GLY A 38 -0.58 -14.95 1.19
C GLY A 38 0.41 -14.36 2.19
N ASN A 39 1.51 -13.73 1.74
CA ASN A 39 2.47 -13.08 2.63
C ASN A 39 2.63 -11.60 2.22
N PRO A 40 2.14 -10.64 3.04
CA PRO A 40 2.18 -9.21 2.75
C PRO A 40 3.59 -8.63 2.60
N ASP A 41 4.62 -9.29 3.16
CA ASP A 41 6.00 -8.81 3.09
C ASP A 41 6.69 -9.15 1.76
N ARG A 42 6.04 -9.91 0.87
CA ARG A 42 6.59 -10.33 -0.42
C ARG A 42 6.42 -9.31 -1.54
N ILE A 43 6.51 -8.02 -1.22
CA ILE A 43 6.59 -6.98 -2.26
C ILE A 43 8.03 -6.83 -2.76
N THR A 44 8.20 -6.54 -4.05
CA THR A 44 9.52 -6.39 -4.67
C THR A 44 9.59 -5.12 -5.52
N PRO A 45 10.77 -4.48 -5.65
CA PRO A 45 10.92 -3.32 -6.52
C PRO A 45 10.40 -3.58 -7.94
N GLY A 46 9.68 -2.61 -8.50
CA GLY A 46 9.02 -2.70 -9.81
C GLY A 46 7.61 -3.32 -9.78
N MET A 47 7.19 -3.92 -8.65
CA MET A 47 5.82 -4.42 -8.48
C MET A 47 4.83 -3.25 -8.56
N LYS A 48 3.74 -3.45 -9.31
CA LYS A 48 2.67 -2.46 -9.47
C LYS A 48 1.55 -2.79 -8.50
N LEU A 49 1.28 -1.89 -7.57
CA LEU A 49 0.21 -2.01 -6.58
C LEU A 49 -0.91 -1.04 -6.92
N HIS A 50 -2.14 -1.53 -6.88
CA HIS A 50 -3.32 -0.69 -6.85
C HIS A 50 -3.42 -0.02 -5.49
N ILE A 51 -3.51 1.31 -5.47
CA ILE A 51 -3.75 2.10 -4.26
C ILE A 51 -5.22 2.57 -4.30
N PRO A 52 -6.09 1.97 -3.46
CA PRO A 52 -7.46 2.40 -3.29
C PRO A 52 -7.56 3.87 -2.88
N GLU A 53 -8.57 4.57 -3.36
CA GLU A 53 -8.92 5.87 -2.81
C GLU A 53 -9.69 5.66 -1.51
N ILE A 54 -9.22 6.25 -0.42
CA ILE A 54 -9.92 6.25 0.86
C ILE A 54 -10.50 7.64 1.08
N THR A 55 -11.77 7.70 1.47
CA THR A 55 -12.34 8.94 1.97
C THR A 55 -11.86 9.11 3.39
N ILE A 56 -10.85 9.96 3.61
CA ILE A 56 -10.47 10.40 4.95
C ILE A 56 -11.49 11.46 5.37
N PRO A 57 -12.34 11.22 6.38
CA PRO A 57 -13.19 12.26 6.92
C PRO A 57 -12.28 13.31 7.55
N VAL A 58 -12.14 14.46 6.90
CA VAL A 58 -11.40 15.59 7.44
C VAL A 58 -12.22 16.23 8.56
N PHE A 59 -11.97 15.79 9.78
CA PHE A 59 -12.48 16.44 10.99
C PHE A 59 -11.35 17.28 11.59
N TRP A 60 -11.37 18.59 11.34
CA TRP A 60 -10.61 19.60 12.09
C TRP A 60 -11.50 20.23 13.15
#